data_AF-U6DB36-F1
#
_entry.id   AF-U6DB36-F1
#
_cell.length_a   1.000
_cell.length_b   1.000
_cell.length_c   1.000
_cell.angle_alpha   90.00
_cell.angle_beta   90.00
_cell.angle_gamma   90.00
#
_symmetry.space_group_name_H-M   'P 1'
#
loop_
_entity.id
_entity.type
_entity.pdbx_description
1 polymer ?
#
loop_
_entity_poly.entity_id
_entity_poly.type
_entity_poly.pdbx_seq_one_letter_code
_entity_poly.pdbx_strand_id
1 'polypeptide(L)'
;KEKEKKNRKGKDKENGSVSSSETPPPPPPNEISPPPHAAEEEEDDDWGEDTTEEAQRRRMDEISDHAKVLTLTDDLERTVEERVNILFDFVKKKKEEGIIDSSDKEIVAEAERLDVKAMGPLVLTEVLFNEKIREQIKKYRRHFLRFCHNNKKAQRYLLHGLECVVAMHQAQLISKIPHILKEMYDADLLEEEVIISWSEKASKKYVSKDLAKEIRVKAEPFIKWLKEAEEESSGGEEDDEDENIEV
;
A
#
# COMPACT_ATOMS: atom_id res chain seq x y z
N LYS A 1 52.12 -32.72 -9.91
CA LYS A 1 52.94 -31.56 -10.35
C LYS A 1 52.22 -30.32 -9.84
N GLU A 2 52.60 -29.89 -8.63
CA GLU A 2 53.27 -28.59 -8.36
C GLU A 2 52.26 -27.43 -8.36
N LYS A 3 51.75 -27.02 -7.18
CA LYS A 3 52.28 -25.96 -6.29
C LYS A 3 52.24 -24.58 -6.95
N GLU A 4 51.39 -23.68 -6.43
CA GLU A 4 51.93 -22.47 -5.78
C GLU A 4 50.93 -21.85 -4.77
N LYS A 5 51.40 -21.74 -3.53
CA LYS A 5 50.86 -20.90 -2.46
C LYS A 5 51.52 -19.53 -2.58
N LYS A 6 50.79 -18.43 -2.34
CA LYS A 6 51.39 -17.31 -1.59
C LYS A 6 50.37 -16.54 -0.76
N ASN A 7 50.55 -16.76 0.53
CA ASN A 7 49.98 -16.05 1.66
C ASN A 7 50.90 -14.84 1.96
N ARG A 8 50.35 -13.69 2.34
CA ARG A 8 51.09 -12.72 3.18
C ARG A 8 50.10 -11.87 3.99
N LYS A 9 50.29 -11.90 5.31
CA LYS A 9 49.50 -11.29 6.38
C LYS A 9 50.42 -10.34 7.16
N GLY A 10 49.86 -9.23 7.63
CA GLY A 10 50.31 -8.46 8.81
C GLY A 10 51.29 -7.33 8.53
N LYS A 11 51.34 -6.24 9.32
CA LYS A 11 50.59 -5.86 10.54
C LYS A 11 51.03 -4.44 10.98
N ASP A 12 50.23 -3.83 11.88
CA ASP A 12 50.55 -2.80 12.90
C ASP A 12 50.55 -1.30 12.46
N LYS A 13 49.61 -0.49 12.99
CA LYS A 13 49.68 0.43 14.17
C LYS A 13 50.27 1.81 13.80
N GLU A 14 49.89 2.97 14.33
CA GLU A 14 49.03 3.43 15.42
C GLU A 14 48.81 4.95 15.23
N ASN A 15 47.67 5.45 15.71
CA ASN A 15 47.41 6.71 16.42
C ASN A 15 47.98 8.09 16.01
N GLY A 16 47.03 9.04 15.97
CA GLY A 16 47.10 10.36 16.62
C GLY A 16 47.73 11.48 15.78
N SER A 17 47.34 12.75 15.86
CA SER A 17 46.36 13.46 16.66
C SER A 17 46.36 14.91 16.13
N VAL A 18 45.18 15.54 16.07
CA VAL A 18 44.85 16.96 16.25
C VAL A 18 45.60 18.13 15.54
N SER A 19 44.74 19.04 15.05
CA SER A 19 44.75 20.51 15.29
C SER A 19 45.12 21.43 14.13
N SER A 20 44.06 22.01 13.56
CA SER A 20 43.75 23.46 13.47
C SER A 20 44.68 24.44 12.75
N SER A 21 44.02 25.52 12.30
CA SER A 21 44.51 26.80 11.73
C SER A 21 44.88 26.74 10.24
N GLU A 22 44.52 27.68 9.38
CA GLU A 22 43.83 28.98 9.48
C GLU A 22 43.53 29.40 8.02
N THR A 23 42.32 29.87 7.72
CA THR A 23 41.98 30.56 6.47
C THR A 23 42.04 32.07 6.71
N PRO A 24 42.71 32.86 5.85
CA PRO A 24 42.88 34.30 6.08
C PRO A 24 41.58 35.10 5.79
N PRO A 25 41.39 36.27 6.45
CA PRO A 25 40.15 37.05 6.39
C PRO A 25 40.06 37.96 5.15
N PRO A 26 38.87 38.48 4.80
CA PRO A 26 38.66 39.41 3.68
C PRO A 26 39.06 40.86 4.04
N PRO A 27 39.27 41.74 3.03
CA PRO A 27 39.71 43.14 3.23
C PRO A 27 38.61 44.06 3.79
N PRO A 28 38.99 45.23 4.36
CA PRO A 28 38.09 46.08 5.16
C PRO A 28 37.10 46.94 4.34
N PRO A 29 36.03 47.46 4.96
CA PRO A 29 34.99 48.23 4.28
C PRO A 29 35.44 49.66 3.96
N ASN A 30 35.07 50.16 2.78
CA ASN A 30 35.26 51.55 2.38
C ASN A 30 34.41 52.48 3.27
N GLU A 31 35.05 53.48 3.86
CA GLU A 31 34.41 54.60 4.56
C GLU A 31 33.59 55.45 3.58
N ILE A 32 32.29 55.59 3.85
CA ILE A 32 31.46 56.66 3.27
C ILE A 32 30.99 57.51 4.45
N SER A 33 31.55 58.72 4.56
CA SER A 33 31.10 59.73 5.51
C SER A 33 29.72 60.27 5.11
N PRO A 34 28.78 60.48 6.05
CA PRO A 34 27.46 61.03 5.74
C PRO A 34 27.50 62.58 5.72
N PRO A 35 26.86 63.25 4.75
CA PRO A 35 26.56 64.68 4.85
C PRO A 35 25.38 64.94 5.82
N PRO A 36 25.29 66.14 6.40
CA PRO A 36 24.43 66.42 7.55
C PRO A 36 22.96 66.61 7.17
N HIS A 37 22.09 66.25 8.12
CA HIS A 37 20.66 66.50 8.16
C HIS A 37 20.28 67.92 7.67
N ALA A 38 19.43 67.97 6.64
CA ALA A 38 18.45 69.03 6.46
C ALA A 38 17.07 68.38 6.64
N ALA A 39 16.27 68.97 7.53
CA ALA A 39 14.92 68.55 7.83
C ALA A 39 14.00 68.91 6.67
N GLU A 40 13.35 67.92 6.08
CA GLU A 40 12.13 68.11 5.30
C GLU A 40 11.14 67.02 5.76
N GLU A 41 10.00 67.51 6.24
CA GLU A 41 8.83 66.76 6.66
C GLU A 41 8.23 66.07 5.44
N GLU A 42 8.26 64.74 5.31
CA GLU A 42 7.29 64.03 4.47
C GLU A 42 6.96 62.65 5.07
N GLU A 43 5.67 62.52 5.39
CA GLU A 43 4.84 61.33 5.55
C GLU A 43 5.43 60.12 6.29
N ASP A 44 4.96 59.93 7.53
CA ASP A 44 4.77 58.61 8.13
C ASP A 44 3.97 57.76 7.12
N ASP A 45 4.68 56.98 6.32
CA ASP A 45 4.12 55.96 5.43
C ASP A 45 3.48 54.91 6.33
N ASP A 46 2.20 55.13 6.59
CA ASP A 46 1.25 54.25 7.22
C ASP A 46 1.27 52.90 6.48
N TRP A 47 2.18 52.02 6.88
CA TRP A 47 2.17 50.58 6.59
C TRP A 47 0.97 49.87 7.26
N GLY A 48 -0.14 50.61 7.45
CA GLY A 48 -1.42 50.20 7.97
C GLY A 48 -2.24 49.53 6.87
N GLU A 49 -2.12 48.21 6.79
CA GLU A 49 -3.26 47.30 6.69
C GLU A 49 -4.47 47.71 5.82
N ASP A 50 -4.28 48.18 4.59
CA ASP A 50 -5.40 48.31 3.64
C ASP A 50 -5.61 47.01 2.83
N THR A 51 -5.75 45.90 3.55
CA THR A 51 -6.49 44.74 3.04
C THR A 51 -7.83 44.75 3.74
N THR A 52 -8.82 45.39 3.12
CA THR A 52 -10.22 45.37 3.57
C THR A 52 -10.58 43.96 4.06
N GLU A 53 -11.14 43.83 5.26
CA GLU A 53 -11.50 42.53 5.87
C GLU A 53 -12.28 41.62 4.91
N GLU A 54 -13.05 42.23 4.00
CA GLU A 54 -13.78 41.56 2.94
C GLU A 54 -12.86 40.88 1.90
N ALA A 55 -11.73 41.48 1.53
CA ALA A 55 -10.76 40.89 0.60
C ALA A 55 -9.94 39.77 1.27
N GLN A 56 -9.64 39.90 2.57
CA GLN A 56 -9.01 38.81 3.34
C GLN A 56 -9.96 37.63 3.52
N ARG A 57 -11.24 37.90 3.82
CA ARG A 57 -12.26 36.86 3.95
C ARG A 57 -12.52 36.16 2.62
N ARG A 58 -12.59 36.88 1.49
CA ARG A 58 -12.70 36.26 0.15
C ARG A 58 -11.49 35.40 -0.20
N ARG A 59 -10.27 35.83 0.13
CA ARG A 59 -9.07 34.99 -0.04
C ARG A 59 -9.11 33.76 0.87
N MET A 60 -9.56 33.90 2.11
CA MET A 60 -9.69 32.78 3.05
C MET A 60 -10.80 31.81 2.62
N ASP A 61 -11.91 32.32 2.08
CA ASP A 61 -13.03 31.53 1.56
C ASP A 61 -12.63 30.82 0.26
N GLU A 62 -11.90 31.47 -0.65
CA GLU A 62 -11.34 30.82 -1.84
C GLU A 62 -10.32 29.75 -1.45
N ILE A 63 -9.42 30.02 -0.49
CA ILE A 63 -8.48 29.01 0.02
C ILE A 63 -9.22 27.87 0.71
N SER A 64 -10.28 28.16 1.48
CA SER A 64 -11.12 27.17 2.15
C SER A 64 -11.89 26.31 1.17
N ASP A 65 -12.48 26.90 0.13
CA ASP A 65 -13.24 26.16 -0.88
C ASP A 65 -12.31 25.38 -1.80
N HIS A 66 -11.13 25.92 -2.13
CA HIS A 66 -10.08 25.16 -2.80
C HIS A 66 -9.54 24.02 -1.91
N ALA A 67 -9.46 24.24 -0.60
CA ALA A 67 -9.10 23.21 0.37
C ALA A 67 -10.20 22.14 0.48
N LYS A 68 -11.48 22.50 0.48
CA LYS A 68 -12.60 21.54 0.48
C LYS A 68 -12.63 20.68 -0.78
N VAL A 69 -12.37 21.28 -1.94
CA VAL A 69 -12.19 20.56 -3.21
C VAL A 69 -10.98 19.61 -3.16
N LEU A 70 -9.96 19.95 -2.38
CA LEU A 70 -8.80 19.08 -2.13
C LEU A 70 -9.04 18.00 -1.06
N THR A 71 -10.00 18.18 -0.14
CA THR A 71 -10.16 17.30 1.04
C THR A 71 -11.37 16.36 1.01
N LEU A 72 -12.37 16.57 0.15
CA LEU A 72 -13.55 15.70 0.03
C LEU A 72 -13.87 15.45 -1.44
N THR A 73 -13.31 14.39 -2.03
CA THR A 73 -13.85 13.86 -3.28
C THR A 73 -15.25 13.31 -3.02
N ASP A 74 -16.24 13.73 -3.81
CA ASP A 74 -17.65 13.26 -3.84
C ASP A 74 -17.78 11.74 -3.65
N ASP A 75 -16.80 10.99 -4.14
CA ASP A 75 -16.72 9.53 -4.02
C ASP A 75 -16.68 9.01 -2.57
N LEU A 76 -16.14 9.76 -1.61
CA LEU A 76 -16.06 9.32 -0.21
C LEU A 76 -17.42 9.35 0.49
N GLU A 77 -18.37 10.14 -0.01
CA GLU A 77 -19.75 10.19 0.49
C GLU A 77 -20.61 9.03 -0.04
N ARG A 78 -20.10 8.29 -1.03
CA ARG A 78 -20.77 7.12 -1.61
C ARG A 78 -20.70 5.91 -0.69
N THR A 79 -21.58 4.95 -0.95
CA THR A 79 -21.57 3.68 -0.23
C THR A 79 -20.29 2.89 -0.50
N VAL A 80 -19.91 2.00 0.41
CA VAL A 80 -18.73 1.14 0.22
C VAL A 80 -18.83 0.32 -1.06
N GLU A 81 -20.02 -0.19 -1.39
CA GLU A 81 -20.29 -0.93 -2.62
C GLU A 81 -19.98 -0.09 -3.87
N GLU A 82 -20.49 1.15 -3.93
CA GLU A 82 -20.22 2.07 -5.04
C GLU A 82 -18.73 2.42 -5.15
N ARG A 83 -18.03 2.63 -4.03
CA ARG A 83 -16.58 2.89 -4.01
C ARG A 83 -15.79 1.69 -4.54
N VAL A 84 -16.19 0.47 -4.16
CA VAL A 84 -15.59 -0.77 -4.69
C VAL A 84 -15.86 -0.91 -6.20
N ASN A 85 -17.07 -0.58 -6.66
CA ASN A 85 -17.42 -0.61 -8.08
C ASN A 85 -16.61 0.40 -8.91
N ILE A 86 -16.35 1.60 -8.37
CA ILE A 86 -15.47 2.58 -9.03
C ILE A 86 -14.05 2.01 -9.17
N LEU A 87 -13.52 1.38 -8.11
CA LEU A 87 -12.21 0.71 -8.18
C LEU A 87 -12.22 -0.43 -9.21
N PHE A 88 -13.30 -1.21 -9.27
CA PHE A 88 -13.46 -2.29 -10.24
C PHE A 88 -13.39 -1.77 -11.69
N ASP A 89 -14.15 -0.72 -12.00
CA ASP A 89 -14.12 -0.09 -13.32
C ASP A 89 -12.74 0.48 -13.67
N PHE A 90 -12.06 1.09 -12.68
CA PHE A 90 -10.70 1.59 -12.86
C PHE A 90 -9.72 0.47 -13.23
N VAL A 91 -9.71 -0.63 -12.48
CA VAL A 91 -8.80 -1.77 -12.73
C VAL A 91 -9.14 -2.44 -14.07
N LYS A 92 -10.43 -2.58 -14.39
CA LYS A 92 -10.90 -3.13 -15.67
C LYS A 92 -10.41 -2.28 -16.85
N LYS A 93 -10.54 -0.96 -16.76
CA LYS A 93 -10.04 -0.03 -17.78
C LYS A 93 -8.53 -0.16 -17.98
N LYS A 94 -7.74 -0.26 -16.90
CA LYS A 94 -6.28 -0.48 -16.99
C LYS A 94 -5.93 -1.80 -17.68
N LYS A 95 -6.74 -2.85 -17.48
CA LYS A 95 -6.58 -4.14 -18.17
C LYS A 95 -6.90 -4.02 -19.66
N GLU A 96 -7.99 -3.34 -20.03
CA GLU A 96 -8.40 -3.13 -21.42
C GLU A 96 -7.41 -2.25 -22.20
N GLU A 97 -6.81 -1.25 -21.55
CA GLU A 97 -5.73 -0.42 -22.10
C GLU A 97 -4.39 -1.17 -22.24
N GLY A 98 -4.26 -2.37 -21.67
CA GLY A 98 -3.04 -3.18 -21.74
C GLY A 98 -1.88 -2.68 -20.86
N ILE A 99 -2.12 -1.71 -19.98
CA ILE A 99 -1.11 -1.10 -19.09
C ILE A 99 -1.16 -1.65 -17.66
N ILE A 100 -1.98 -2.67 -17.41
CA ILE A 100 -2.19 -3.25 -16.09
C ILE A 100 -0.89 -3.75 -15.45
N ASP A 101 0.02 -4.32 -16.24
CA ASP A 101 1.26 -4.94 -15.74
C ASP A 101 2.20 -3.92 -15.05
N SER A 102 2.07 -2.62 -15.35
CA SER A 102 2.84 -1.52 -14.73
C SER A 102 2.01 -0.59 -13.85
N SER A 103 0.69 -0.80 -13.75
CA SER A 103 -0.23 0.09 -13.02
C SER A 103 -0.41 -0.29 -11.53
N ASP A 104 0.52 -1.07 -10.97
CA ASP A 104 0.38 -1.61 -9.60
C ASP A 104 0.36 -0.54 -8.51
N LYS A 105 1.00 0.62 -8.73
CA LYS A 105 1.02 1.72 -7.74
C LYS A 105 -0.24 2.58 -7.85
N GLU A 106 -0.67 2.82 -9.07
CA GLU A 106 -1.84 3.62 -9.41
C GLU A 106 -3.12 2.97 -8.89
N ILE A 107 -3.22 1.64 -8.98
CA ILE A 107 -4.37 0.90 -8.43
C ILE A 107 -4.43 1.01 -6.90
N VAL A 108 -3.27 0.97 -6.22
CA VAL A 108 -3.20 1.15 -4.76
C VAL A 108 -3.59 2.56 -4.37
N ALA A 109 -3.07 3.57 -5.08
CA ALA A 109 -3.40 4.97 -4.83
C ALA A 109 -4.91 5.23 -5.02
N GLU A 110 -5.53 4.63 -6.04
CA GLU A 110 -6.98 4.76 -6.25
C GLU A 110 -7.79 4.06 -5.15
N ALA A 111 -7.36 2.87 -4.71
CA ALA A 111 -8.01 2.16 -3.61
C ALA A 111 -7.86 2.90 -2.26
N GLU A 112 -6.74 3.61 -2.06
CA GLU A 112 -6.53 4.51 -0.91
C GLU A 112 -7.41 5.75 -0.99
N ARG A 113 -7.51 6.38 -2.18
CA ARG A 113 -8.38 7.55 -2.41
C ARG A 113 -9.85 7.24 -2.15
N LEU A 114 -10.28 6.01 -2.47
CA LEU A 114 -11.65 5.53 -2.30
C LEU A 114 -11.91 4.92 -0.92
N ASP A 115 -10.92 4.88 -0.02
CA ASP A 115 -11.04 4.27 1.31
C ASP A 115 -11.57 2.82 1.28
N VAL A 116 -11.05 2.03 0.33
CA VAL A 116 -11.39 0.60 0.13
C VAL A 116 -10.13 -0.23 -0.09
N LYS A 117 -8.99 0.22 0.45
CA LYS A 117 -7.68 -0.42 0.26
C LYS A 117 -7.69 -1.92 0.58
N ALA A 118 -8.38 -2.34 1.64
CA ALA A 118 -8.45 -3.75 2.02
C ALA A 118 -9.20 -4.62 0.99
N MET A 119 -10.15 -4.05 0.25
CA MET A 119 -10.95 -4.76 -0.75
C MET A 119 -10.22 -4.90 -2.10
N GLY A 120 -9.07 -4.24 -2.26
CA GLY A 120 -8.26 -4.26 -3.48
C GLY A 120 -7.99 -5.67 -4.03
N PRO A 121 -7.54 -6.65 -3.21
CA PRO A 121 -7.33 -8.02 -3.67
C PRO A 121 -8.57 -8.70 -4.23
N LEU A 122 -9.76 -8.45 -3.65
CA LEU A 122 -11.02 -9.01 -4.16
C LEU A 122 -11.28 -8.51 -5.59
N VAL A 123 -11.18 -7.20 -5.81
CA VAL A 123 -11.30 -6.58 -7.14
C VAL A 123 -10.24 -7.12 -8.11
N LEU A 124 -8.99 -7.25 -7.66
CA LEU A 124 -7.90 -7.77 -8.48
C LEU A 124 -8.16 -9.22 -8.90
N THR A 125 -8.69 -10.08 -8.03
CA THR A 125 -8.99 -11.46 -8.41
C THR A 125 -10.07 -11.54 -9.49
N GLU A 126 -11.14 -10.76 -9.37
CA GLU A 126 -12.24 -10.73 -10.35
C GLU A 126 -11.74 -10.26 -11.72
N VAL A 127 -10.85 -9.27 -11.76
CA VAL A 127 -10.35 -8.72 -13.02
C VAL A 127 -9.19 -9.54 -13.60
N LEU A 128 -8.28 -10.09 -12.79
CA LEU A 128 -7.02 -10.67 -13.28
C LEU A 128 -7.00 -12.20 -13.35
N PHE A 129 -7.82 -12.88 -12.54
CA PHE A 129 -7.76 -14.33 -12.42
C PHE A 129 -8.85 -15.04 -13.22
N ASN A 130 -8.52 -16.25 -13.68
CA ASN A 130 -9.43 -17.18 -14.33
C ASN A 130 -8.95 -18.63 -14.08
N GLU A 131 -9.25 -19.58 -14.97
CA GLU A 131 -8.81 -20.96 -14.87
C GLU A 131 -7.27 -21.15 -14.83
N LYS A 132 -6.50 -20.11 -15.19
CA LYS A 132 -5.03 -20.06 -15.17
C LYS A 132 -4.45 -19.34 -13.94
N ILE A 133 -5.22 -19.26 -12.86
CA ILE A 133 -4.85 -18.55 -11.61
C ILE A 133 -3.41 -18.82 -11.14
N ARG A 134 -2.91 -20.04 -11.26
CA ARG A 134 -1.54 -20.43 -10.84
C ARG A 134 -0.43 -19.67 -11.57
N GLU A 135 -0.61 -19.43 -12.88
CA GLU A 135 0.32 -18.63 -13.68
C GLU A 135 0.16 -17.14 -13.35
N GLN A 136 -1.09 -16.73 -13.14
CA GLN A 136 -1.45 -15.33 -12.87
C GLN A 136 -0.99 -14.85 -11.49
N ILE A 137 -0.98 -15.71 -10.47
CA ILE A 137 -0.40 -15.40 -9.13
C ILE A 137 1.05 -14.97 -9.30
N LYS A 138 1.82 -15.69 -10.11
CA LYS A 138 3.24 -15.37 -10.36
C LYS A 138 3.38 -14.07 -11.15
N LYS A 139 2.56 -13.90 -12.20
CA LYS A 139 2.57 -12.71 -13.04
C LYS A 139 2.22 -11.43 -12.25
N TYR A 140 1.18 -11.50 -11.44
CA TYR A 140 0.59 -10.36 -10.72
C TYR A 140 0.98 -10.30 -9.24
N ARG A 141 1.99 -11.08 -8.80
CA ARG A 141 2.46 -11.09 -7.41
C ARG A 141 2.67 -9.69 -6.86
N ARG A 142 3.28 -8.80 -7.65
CA ARG A 142 3.56 -7.43 -7.22
C ARG A 142 2.29 -6.63 -6.93
N HIS A 143 1.24 -6.79 -7.73
CA HIS A 143 -0.05 -6.12 -7.54
C HIS A 143 -0.69 -6.54 -6.22
N PHE A 144 -0.78 -7.84 -5.96
CA PHE A 144 -1.36 -8.36 -4.72
C PHE A 144 -0.51 -8.03 -3.49
N LEU A 145 0.82 -8.16 -3.59
CA LEU A 145 1.71 -7.93 -2.45
C LEU A 145 1.62 -6.49 -1.90
N ARG A 146 1.37 -5.49 -2.76
CA ARG A 146 1.16 -4.11 -2.30
C ARG A 146 -0.06 -3.92 -1.40
N PHE A 147 -1.06 -4.80 -1.53
CA PHE A 147 -2.25 -4.80 -0.69
C PHE A 147 -2.08 -5.70 0.52
N CYS A 148 -1.55 -6.90 0.33
CA CYS A 148 -1.53 -7.95 1.35
C CYS A 148 -0.40 -7.81 2.38
N HIS A 149 0.70 -7.13 2.05
CA HIS A 149 1.85 -7.04 2.96
C HIS A 149 1.48 -6.35 4.28
N ASN A 150 1.63 -7.07 5.40
CA ASN A 150 1.24 -6.65 6.76
C ASN A 150 -0.24 -6.23 6.86
N ASN A 151 -1.12 -6.81 6.05
CA ASN A 151 -2.54 -6.45 6.01
C ASN A 151 -3.44 -7.68 5.93
N LYS A 152 -3.75 -8.25 7.10
CA LYS A 152 -4.58 -9.45 7.25
C LYS A 152 -6.00 -9.26 6.70
N LYS A 153 -6.56 -8.05 6.80
CA LYS A 153 -7.87 -7.73 6.24
C LYS A 153 -7.86 -7.89 4.71
N ALA A 154 -6.84 -7.37 4.03
CA ALA A 154 -6.66 -7.55 2.59
C ALA A 154 -6.43 -9.01 2.18
N GLN A 155 -5.69 -9.76 2.99
CA GLN A 155 -5.48 -11.20 2.80
C GLN A 155 -6.79 -12.00 2.90
N ARG A 156 -7.69 -11.65 3.84
CA ARG A 156 -9.04 -12.24 3.91
C ARG A 156 -9.86 -11.93 2.64
N TYR A 157 -9.80 -10.71 2.12
CA TYR A 157 -10.42 -10.37 0.84
C TYR A 157 -9.83 -11.14 -0.35
N LEU A 158 -8.52 -11.42 -0.33
CA LEU A 158 -7.89 -12.29 -1.34
C LEU A 158 -8.44 -13.72 -1.29
N LEU A 159 -8.65 -14.27 -0.09
CA LEU A 159 -9.25 -15.60 0.09
C LEU A 159 -10.71 -15.64 -0.39
N HIS A 160 -11.48 -14.59 -0.15
CA HIS A 160 -12.82 -14.44 -0.73
C HIS A 160 -12.78 -14.34 -2.25
N GLY A 161 -11.82 -13.60 -2.79
CA GLY A 161 -11.56 -13.56 -4.23
C GLY A 161 -11.25 -14.93 -4.84
N LEU A 162 -10.44 -15.75 -4.15
CA LEU A 162 -10.19 -17.13 -4.54
C LEU A 162 -11.47 -17.97 -4.57
N GLU A 163 -12.35 -17.83 -3.56
CA GLU A 163 -13.64 -18.52 -3.53
C GLU A 163 -14.50 -18.15 -4.76
N CYS A 164 -14.56 -16.87 -5.13
CA CYS A 164 -15.26 -16.40 -6.33
C CYS A 164 -14.69 -17.01 -7.63
N VAL A 165 -13.36 -16.98 -7.79
CA VAL A 165 -12.70 -17.53 -8.99
C VAL A 165 -12.93 -19.05 -9.09
N VAL A 166 -12.90 -19.77 -7.96
CA VAL A 166 -13.26 -21.20 -7.94
C VAL A 166 -14.72 -21.39 -8.32
N ALA A 167 -15.64 -20.55 -7.83
CA ALA A 167 -17.06 -20.65 -8.19
C ALA A 167 -17.32 -20.52 -9.70
N MET A 168 -16.56 -19.66 -10.39
CA MET A 168 -16.64 -19.47 -11.84
C MET A 168 -15.98 -20.60 -12.65
N HIS A 169 -14.97 -21.27 -12.08
CA HIS A 169 -14.17 -22.29 -12.77
C HIS A 169 -14.04 -23.60 -11.97
N GLN A 170 -15.14 -24.05 -11.36
CA GLN A 170 -15.14 -25.15 -10.38
C GLN A 170 -14.49 -26.42 -10.94
N ALA A 171 -14.89 -26.84 -12.15
CA ALA A 171 -14.39 -28.06 -12.78
C ALA A 171 -12.86 -28.05 -12.98
N GLN A 172 -12.26 -26.88 -13.15
CA GLN A 172 -10.84 -26.70 -13.43
C GLN A 172 -10.00 -26.45 -12.17
N LEU A 173 -10.59 -25.87 -11.13
CA LEU A 173 -9.87 -25.31 -9.98
C LEU A 173 -10.12 -26.03 -8.65
N ILE A 174 -11.27 -26.69 -8.45
CA ILE A 174 -11.63 -27.29 -7.15
C ILE A 174 -10.59 -28.28 -6.64
N SER A 175 -10.00 -29.09 -7.53
CA SER A 175 -8.95 -30.06 -7.17
C SER A 175 -7.56 -29.43 -6.98
N LYS A 176 -7.39 -28.16 -7.37
CA LYS A 176 -6.11 -27.44 -7.33
C LYS A 176 -5.99 -26.50 -6.13
N ILE A 177 -7.05 -26.31 -5.36
CA ILE A 177 -7.09 -25.44 -4.17
C ILE A 177 -5.85 -25.58 -3.27
N PRO A 178 -5.42 -26.77 -2.83
CA PRO A 178 -4.27 -26.86 -1.93
C PRO A 178 -2.97 -26.37 -2.59
N HIS A 179 -2.83 -26.55 -3.90
CA HIS A 179 -1.70 -26.05 -4.66
C HIS A 179 -1.76 -24.53 -4.87
N ILE A 180 -2.96 -23.98 -5.09
CA ILE A 180 -3.17 -22.54 -5.24
C ILE A 180 -2.87 -21.82 -3.92
N LEU A 181 -3.38 -22.33 -2.80
CA LEU A 181 -3.10 -21.78 -1.46
C LEU A 181 -1.61 -21.83 -1.16
N LYS A 182 -0.93 -22.94 -1.46
CA LYS A 182 0.52 -23.04 -1.33
C LYS A 182 1.25 -22.00 -2.19
N GLU A 183 0.82 -21.79 -3.43
CA GLU A 183 1.45 -20.78 -4.30
C GLU A 183 1.22 -19.35 -3.83
N MET A 184 0.07 -19.04 -3.23
CA MET A 184 -0.19 -17.74 -2.60
C MET A 184 0.65 -17.55 -1.33
N TYR A 185 0.78 -18.58 -0.51
CA TYR A 185 1.64 -18.60 0.69
C TYR A 185 3.12 -18.43 0.32
N ASP A 186 3.65 -19.26 -0.59
CA ASP A 186 5.04 -19.18 -1.07
C ASP A 186 5.36 -17.82 -1.75
N ALA A 187 4.33 -17.11 -2.21
CA ALA A 187 4.45 -15.78 -2.81
C ALA A 187 4.30 -14.63 -1.80
N ASP A 188 4.22 -14.92 -0.49
CA ASP A 188 4.02 -13.96 0.60
C ASP A 188 2.71 -13.16 0.47
N LEU A 189 1.69 -13.74 -0.18
CA LEU A 189 0.39 -13.08 -0.36
C LEU A 189 -0.60 -13.39 0.76
N LEU A 190 -0.38 -14.49 1.49
CA LEU A 190 -1.22 -14.96 2.58
C LEU A 190 -0.34 -15.47 3.72
N GLU A 191 -0.61 -14.97 4.92
CA GLU A 191 0.03 -15.45 6.15
C GLU A 191 -0.66 -16.71 6.67
N GLU A 192 0.11 -17.56 7.36
CA GLU A 192 -0.36 -18.83 7.89
C GLU A 192 -1.59 -18.69 8.78
N GLU A 193 -1.55 -17.76 9.73
CA GLU A 193 -2.66 -17.49 10.66
C GLU A 193 -3.96 -17.15 9.92
N VAL A 194 -3.88 -16.39 8.83
CA VAL A 194 -5.05 -15.96 8.04
C VAL A 194 -5.64 -17.14 7.29
N ILE A 195 -4.79 -18.01 6.74
CA ILE A 195 -5.22 -19.23 6.04
C ILE A 195 -5.89 -20.20 7.02
N ILE A 196 -5.31 -20.38 8.21
CA ILE A 196 -5.86 -21.25 9.25
C ILE A 196 -7.21 -20.70 9.72
N SER A 197 -7.28 -19.43 10.12
CA SER A 197 -8.51 -18.75 10.57
C SER A 197 -9.64 -18.87 9.53
N TRP A 198 -9.36 -18.57 8.26
CA TRP A 198 -10.34 -18.70 7.16
C TRP A 198 -10.87 -20.13 6.98
N SER A 199 -10.02 -21.13 7.22
CA SER A 199 -10.39 -22.55 7.03
C SER A 199 -11.40 -23.04 8.07
N GLU A 200 -11.42 -22.44 9.27
CA GLU A 200 -12.23 -22.89 10.40
C GLU A 200 -13.71 -22.52 10.27
N LYS A 201 -14.02 -21.38 9.63
CA LYS A 201 -15.40 -20.89 9.47
C LYS A 201 -15.76 -20.75 8.00
N ALA A 202 -16.77 -21.52 7.56
CA ALA A 202 -17.35 -21.37 6.22
C ALA A 202 -18.27 -20.14 6.16
N SER A 203 -17.90 -19.15 5.35
CA SER A 203 -18.75 -18.00 5.04
C SER A 203 -19.75 -18.32 3.91
N LYS A 204 -20.91 -17.68 3.94
CA LYS A 204 -21.95 -17.74 2.88
C LYS A 204 -22.06 -16.43 2.10
N LYS A 205 -21.11 -15.50 2.29
CA LYS A 205 -21.21 -14.13 1.77
C LYS A 205 -20.92 -14.06 0.26
N TYR A 206 -19.86 -14.72 -0.19
CA TYR A 206 -19.37 -14.61 -1.57
C TYR A 206 -19.75 -15.81 -2.46
N VAL A 207 -19.94 -16.98 -1.86
CA VAL A 207 -20.30 -18.22 -2.57
C VAL A 207 -21.34 -19.01 -1.77
N SER A 208 -21.96 -20.00 -2.43
CA SER A 208 -22.91 -20.88 -1.75
C SER A 208 -22.25 -21.61 -0.58
N LYS A 209 -23.01 -21.84 0.50
CA LYS A 209 -22.49 -22.49 1.71
C LYS A 209 -21.91 -23.88 1.42
N ASP A 210 -22.47 -24.59 0.46
CA ASP A 210 -21.99 -25.93 0.08
C ASP A 210 -20.66 -25.86 -0.66
N LEU A 211 -20.50 -24.90 -1.58
CA LEU A 211 -19.23 -24.68 -2.25
C LEU A 211 -18.15 -24.20 -1.27
N ALA A 212 -18.49 -23.28 -0.35
CA ALA A 212 -17.56 -22.80 0.67
C ALA A 212 -17.01 -23.94 1.56
N LYS A 213 -17.88 -24.90 1.90
CA LYS A 213 -17.48 -26.12 2.62
C LYS A 213 -16.60 -27.03 1.76
N GLU A 214 -16.99 -27.26 0.50
CA GLU A 214 -16.21 -28.09 -0.41
C GLU A 214 -14.80 -27.53 -0.62
N ILE A 215 -14.68 -26.21 -0.81
CA ILE A 215 -13.39 -25.51 -0.93
C ILE A 215 -12.51 -25.78 0.28
N ARG A 216 -13.06 -25.69 1.49
CA ARG A 216 -12.33 -25.94 2.75
C ARG A 216 -11.90 -27.39 2.89
N VAL A 217 -12.77 -28.34 2.54
CA VAL A 217 -12.43 -29.78 2.49
C VAL A 217 -11.26 -30.03 1.54
N LYS A 218 -11.22 -29.37 0.37
CA LYS A 218 -10.10 -29.48 -0.56
C LYS A 218 -8.82 -28.80 -0.05
N ALA A 219 -8.95 -27.79 0.81
CA ALA A 219 -7.82 -27.10 1.43
C ALA A 219 -7.17 -27.91 2.58
N GLU A 220 -7.90 -28.84 3.21
CA GLU A 220 -7.43 -29.62 4.38
C GLU A 220 -6.00 -30.16 4.27
N PRO A 221 -5.54 -30.76 3.14
CA PRO A 221 -4.17 -31.26 3.05
C PRO A 221 -3.11 -30.15 3.24
N PHE A 222 -3.40 -28.93 2.77
CA PHE A 222 -2.50 -27.79 2.93
C PHE A 222 -2.60 -27.19 4.33
N ILE A 223 -3.81 -27.09 4.90
CA ILE A 223 -4.00 -26.63 6.29
C ILE A 223 -3.27 -27.54 7.27
N LYS A 224 -3.35 -28.86 7.05
CA LYS A 224 -2.62 -29.84 7.85
C LYS A 224 -1.10 -29.65 7.73
N TRP A 225 -0.60 -29.40 6.52
CA TRP A 225 0.82 -29.14 6.30
C TRP A 225 1.32 -27.87 7.02
N LEU A 226 0.51 -26.79 7.04
CA LEU A 226 0.81 -25.58 7.83
C LEU A 226 0.90 -25.90 9.32
N LYS A 227 -0.15 -26.51 9.88
CA LYS A 227 -0.21 -26.86 11.32
C LYS A 227 0.91 -27.81 11.78
N GLU A 228 1.33 -28.75 10.93
CA GLU A 228 2.46 -29.64 11.23
C GLU A 228 3.81 -28.89 11.24
N ALA A 229 3.93 -27.78 10.50
CA ALA A 229 5.09 -26.89 10.58
C ALA A 229 5.03 -25.96 11.81
N GLU A 230 3.82 -25.67 12.32
CA GLU A 230 3.57 -24.72 13.40
C GLU A 230 3.70 -25.28 14.84
N GLU A 231 3.92 -26.59 15.03
CA GLU A 231 4.11 -27.22 16.35
C GLU A 231 5.38 -26.71 17.12
N GLU A 232 5.96 -25.58 16.69
CA GLU A 232 7.00 -24.78 17.36
C GLU A 232 6.58 -23.33 17.78
N SER A 233 5.39 -22.78 17.47
CA SER A 233 5.05 -21.38 17.87
C SER A 233 3.55 -21.06 17.86
N SER A 234 2.96 -20.64 19.00
CA SER A 234 1.50 -20.53 19.19
C SER A 234 0.86 -19.14 18.96
N GLY A 235 -0.32 -19.13 18.31
CA GLY A 235 -1.61 -18.57 18.81
C GLY A 235 -1.88 -17.06 18.75
N GLY A 236 -2.83 -16.63 17.91
CA GLY A 236 -3.34 -15.24 17.82
C GLY A 236 -4.86 -15.11 17.89
N GLU A 237 -5.35 -14.12 18.64
CA GLU A 237 -6.76 -13.69 18.75
C GLU A 237 -7.11 -12.69 17.62
N GLU A 238 -8.35 -12.73 17.11
CA GLU A 238 -8.88 -11.77 16.12
C GLU A 238 -9.88 -10.79 16.75
N ASP A 239 -9.66 -9.48 16.51
CA ASP A 239 -10.65 -8.40 16.65
C ASP A 239 -11.35 -8.20 15.29
N ASP A 240 -12.64 -8.53 15.22
CA ASP A 240 -13.54 -8.26 14.08
C ASP A 240 -14.35 -6.98 14.38
N GLU A 241 -13.84 -5.80 14.00
CA GLU A 241 -14.53 -4.51 14.18
C GLU A 241 -14.97 -3.82 12.88
N ASP A 242 -15.12 -4.54 11.77
CA ASP A 242 -15.64 -3.93 10.53
C ASP A 242 -17.08 -4.34 10.27
N GLU A 243 -17.96 -3.33 10.31
CA GLU A 243 -19.37 -3.46 9.95
C GLU A 243 -19.55 -4.20 8.63
N ASN A 244 -20.25 -5.31 8.79
CA ASN A 244 -20.75 -6.23 7.80
C ASN A 244 -21.58 -5.51 6.72
N ILE A 245 -20.91 -4.93 5.73
CA ILE A 245 -21.56 -4.36 4.53
C ILE A 245 -21.52 -5.38 3.39
N GLU A 246 -22.69 -5.64 2.80
CA GLU A 246 -22.85 -6.39 1.56
C GLU A 246 -21.98 -5.73 0.47
N VAL A 247 -21.08 -6.52 -0.13
CA VAL A 247 -20.27 -6.13 -1.29
C VAL A 247 -20.80 -6.92 -2.47
#